data_AF-A0AAW8G6M4-F1
#
_entry.id   AF-A0AAW8G6M4-F1
#
_cell.length_a   1.000
_cell.length_b   1.000
_cell.length_c   1.000
_cell.angle_alpha   90.00
_cell.angle_beta   90.00
_cell.angle_gamma   90.00
#
_symmetry.space_group_name_H-M   'P 1'
#
loop_
_entity.id
_entity.type
_entity.pdbx_description
1 polymer ?
#
loop_
_entity_poly.entity_id
_entity_poly.type
_entity_poly.pdbx_seq_one_letter_code
_entity_poly.pdbx_strand_id
1 'polypeptide(L)'
;MDAVNALDLYSININYVHSIIKAGFGVDEAEAAMMRITDLIRMYDEVKAEFLRGAEIVFACSEPAHAPAGLPPPELIELIAYEVRPAAITELAVRRINLKFGGDASFAVGDLSGRVLAAASGDWPDTIFYNAYKDR
;
A
#
# COMPACT_ATOMS: atom_id res chain seq x y z
N MET A 1 23.68 5.20 0.74
CA MET A 1 22.92 3.98 0.41
C MET A 1 22.66 4.03 -1.09
N ASP A 2 22.94 2.96 -1.81
CA ASP A 2 22.70 2.89 -3.26
C ASP A 2 21.35 2.22 -3.56
N ALA A 3 20.91 2.27 -4.82
CA ALA A 3 19.60 1.76 -5.24
C ALA A 3 19.43 0.24 -5.02
N VAL A 4 20.52 -0.53 -5.12
CA VAL A 4 20.49 -1.98 -4.88
C VAL A 4 20.17 -2.27 -3.41
N ASN A 5 20.84 -1.56 -2.49
CA ASN A 5 20.57 -1.69 -1.06
C ASN A 5 19.16 -1.19 -0.68
N ALA A 6 18.65 -0.17 -1.37
CA ALA A 6 17.29 0.33 -1.14
C ALA A 6 16.20 -0.70 -1.52
N LEU A 7 16.37 -1.41 -2.64
CA LEU A 7 15.45 -2.48 -3.06
C LEU A 7 15.51 -3.68 -2.11
N ASP A 8 16.70 -4.06 -1.64
CA ASP A 8 16.84 -5.13 -0.63
C ASP A 8 16.10 -4.76 0.65
N LEU A 9 16.28 -3.53 1.15
CA LEU A 9 15.57 -3.03 2.33
C LEU A 9 14.06 -2.98 2.13
N TYR A 10 13.60 -2.59 0.93
CA TYR A 10 12.18 -2.64 0.57
C TYR A 10 11.65 -4.07 0.69
N SER A 11 12.29 -5.04 0.03
CA SER A 11 11.87 -6.44 0.07
C SER A 11 11.91 -7.04 1.49
N ILE A 12 12.91 -6.70 2.30
CA ILE A 12 13.01 -7.13 3.69
C ILE A 12 11.83 -6.61 4.50
N ASN A 13 11.53 -5.31 4.41
CA ASN A 13 10.43 -4.72 5.18
C ASN A 13 9.07 -5.26 4.71
N ILE A 14 8.87 -5.49 3.40
CA ILE A 14 7.64 -6.11 2.87
C ILE A 14 7.43 -7.50 3.49
N ASN A 15 8.44 -8.35 3.47
CA ASN A 15 8.35 -9.70 4.05
C ASN A 15 8.13 -9.67 5.57
N TYR A 16 8.71 -8.68 6.24
CA TYR A 16 8.53 -8.48 7.68
C TYR A 16 7.08 -8.10 8.02
N VAL A 17 6.49 -7.15 7.27
CA VAL A 17 5.07 -6.77 7.42
C VAL A 17 4.16 -7.97 7.23
N HIS A 18 4.35 -8.76 6.17
CA HIS A 18 3.58 -10.00 5.94
C HIS A 18 3.69 -10.99 7.10
N SER A 19 4.89 -11.16 7.64
CA SER A 19 5.14 -12.08 8.76
C SER A 19 4.35 -11.67 10.01
N ILE A 20 4.29 -10.37 10.28
CA ILE A 20 3.53 -9.80 11.41
C ILE A 20 2.03 -9.94 11.19
N ILE A 21 1.52 -9.54 10.02
CA ILE A 21 0.09 -9.64 9.68
C ILE A 21 -0.37 -11.10 9.83
N LYS A 22 0.43 -12.06 9.34
CA LYS A 22 0.14 -13.49 9.48
C LYS A 22 0.20 -13.98 10.93
N ALA A 23 1.10 -13.43 11.75
CA ALA A 23 1.24 -13.80 13.15
C ALA A 23 0.06 -13.29 14.00
N GLY A 24 -0.58 -12.19 13.59
CA GLY A 24 -1.75 -11.62 14.27
C GLY A 24 -1.40 -10.82 15.54
N PHE A 25 -0.14 -10.48 15.75
CA PHE A 25 0.36 -9.63 16.83
C PHE A 25 1.59 -8.84 16.36
N GLY A 26 1.92 -7.73 17.01
CA GLY A 26 3.05 -6.86 16.63
C GLY A 26 2.68 -5.79 15.59
N VAL A 27 1.44 -5.32 15.64
CA VAL A 27 0.84 -4.39 14.68
C VAL A 27 1.68 -3.09 14.58
N ASP A 28 2.12 -2.55 15.72
CA ASP A 28 3.03 -1.40 15.80
C ASP A 28 4.33 -1.58 15.00
N GLU A 29 4.92 -2.79 15.02
CA GLU A 29 6.14 -3.09 14.27
C GLU A 29 5.89 -3.18 12.76
N ALA A 30 4.71 -3.66 12.35
CA ALA A 30 4.29 -3.64 10.93
C ALA A 30 4.08 -2.21 10.45
N GLU A 31 3.44 -1.35 11.23
CA GLU A 31 3.31 0.08 10.89
C GLU A 31 4.66 0.76 10.75
N ALA A 32 5.57 0.55 11.72
CA ALA A 32 6.90 1.14 11.65
C ALA A 32 7.65 0.67 10.39
N ALA A 33 7.47 -0.59 9.98
CA ALA A 33 8.01 -1.10 8.73
C ALA A 33 7.36 -0.46 7.49
N MET A 34 6.04 -0.26 7.50
CA MET A 34 5.33 0.43 6.42
C MET A 34 5.74 1.90 6.29
N MET A 35 6.02 2.59 7.40
CA MET A 35 6.58 3.96 7.37
C MET A 35 7.99 3.98 6.77
N ARG A 36 8.86 3.03 7.15
CA ARG A 36 10.20 2.90 6.51
C ARG A 36 10.09 2.64 5.01
N ILE A 37 9.15 1.80 4.57
CA ILE A 37 8.90 1.58 3.14
C ILE A 37 8.43 2.87 2.47
N THR A 38 7.56 3.64 3.12
CA THR A 38 7.07 4.93 2.62
C THR A 38 8.23 5.90 2.37
N ASP A 39 9.18 5.97 3.31
CA ASP A 39 10.38 6.80 3.15
C ASP A 39 11.27 6.30 2.00
N LEU A 40 11.47 4.99 1.86
CA LEU A 40 12.21 4.42 0.73
C LEU A 40 11.55 4.78 -0.62
N ILE A 41 10.22 4.71 -0.72
CA ILE A 41 9.46 5.09 -1.92
C ILE A 41 9.61 6.58 -2.24
N ARG A 42 9.69 7.45 -1.22
CA ARG A 42 9.92 8.89 -1.40
C ARG A 42 11.34 9.20 -1.86
N MET A 43 12.32 8.43 -1.40
CA MET A 43 13.75 8.69 -1.64
C MET A 43 14.29 8.06 -2.92
N TYR A 44 13.74 6.93 -3.37
CA TYR A 44 14.30 6.13 -4.47
C TYR A 44 13.24 5.80 -5.52
N ASP A 45 13.42 6.31 -6.74
CA ASP A 45 12.50 6.09 -7.86
C ASP A 45 12.39 4.61 -8.26
N GLU A 46 13.47 3.84 -8.10
CA GLU A 46 13.49 2.40 -8.37
C GLU A 46 12.60 1.64 -7.38
N VAL A 47 12.59 2.03 -6.11
CA VAL A 47 11.71 1.45 -5.09
C VAL A 47 10.26 1.82 -5.37
N LYS A 48 10.01 3.08 -5.76
CA LYS A 48 8.67 3.52 -6.18
C LYS A 48 8.18 2.72 -7.38
N ALA A 49 9.03 2.49 -8.39
CA ALA A 49 8.69 1.68 -9.55
C ALA A 49 8.38 0.23 -9.17
N GLU A 50 9.19 -0.38 -8.29
CA GLU A 50 8.94 -1.74 -7.80
C GLU A 50 7.63 -1.85 -7.02
N PHE A 51 7.37 -0.89 -6.13
CA PHE A 51 6.11 -0.81 -5.40
C PHE A 51 4.90 -0.70 -6.35
N LEU A 52 4.98 0.15 -7.38
CA LEU A 52 3.89 0.32 -8.35
C LEU A 52 3.63 -0.96 -9.16
N ARG A 53 4.70 -1.69 -9.56
CA ARG A 53 4.56 -3.01 -10.20
C ARG A 53 3.85 -4.00 -9.28
N GLY A 54 4.26 -4.07 -8.01
CA GLY A 54 3.62 -4.94 -7.03
C GLY A 54 2.15 -4.58 -6.80
N ALA A 55 1.85 -3.28 -6.67
CA ALA A 55 0.49 -2.78 -6.50
C ALA A 55 -0.41 -3.14 -7.69
N GLU A 56 0.07 -3.04 -8.93
CA GLU A 56 -0.70 -3.45 -10.11
C GLU A 56 -1.11 -4.93 -10.04
N ILE A 57 -0.22 -5.81 -9.59
CA ILE A 57 -0.53 -7.23 -9.39
C ILE A 57 -1.60 -7.41 -8.30
N VAL A 58 -1.48 -6.71 -7.17
CA VAL A 58 -2.44 -6.77 -6.07
C VAL A 58 -3.82 -6.27 -6.51
N PHE A 59 -3.89 -5.18 -7.30
CA PHE A 59 -5.12 -4.67 -7.88
C PHE A 59 -5.76 -5.63 -8.89
N ALA A 60 -4.99 -6.52 -9.50
CA ALA A 60 -5.51 -7.56 -10.40
C ALA A 60 -6.07 -8.79 -9.66
N CYS A 61 -5.73 -9.00 -8.39
CA CYS A 61 -6.27 -10.11 -7.60
C CYS A 61 -7.78 -9.96 -7.37
N SER A 62 -8.54 -11.07 -7.45
CA SER A 62 -9.97 -11.08 -7.10
C SER A 62 -10.18 -10.62 -5.65
N GLU A 63 -9.35 -11.14 -4.76
CA GLU A 63 -9.26 -10.84 -3.33
C GLU A 63 -7.86 -10.30 -2.98
N PRO A 64 -7.68 -8.96 -2.97
CA PRO A 64 -6.38 -8.33 -2.70
C PRO A 64 -5.77 -8.68 -1.33
N ALA A 65 -6.61 -8.99 -0.33
CA ALA A 65 -6.17 -9.44 0.99
C ALA A 65 -5.42 -10.79 0.96
N HIS A 66 -5.60 -11.58 -0.11
CA HIS A 66 -4.93 -12.86 -0.33
C HIS A 66 -3.86 -12.79 -1.42
N ALA A 67 -3.35 -11.60 -1.72
CA ALA A 67 -2.26 -11.44 -2.68
C ALA A 67 -1.02 -12.25 -2.25
N PRO A 68 -0.24 -12.77 -3.22
CA PRO A 68 0.99 -13.51 -2.92
C PRO A 68 1.95 -12.74 -1.99
N ALA A 69 2.66 -13.50 -1.15
CA ALA A 69 3.73 -12.94 -0.31
C ALA A 69 4.82 -12.26 -1.17
N GLY A 70 5.45 -11.22 -0.63
CA GLY A 70 6.45 -10.42 -1.34
C GLY A 70 5.87 -9.27 -2.15
N LEU A 71 4.54 -9.18 -2.28
CA LEU A 71 3.85 -8.01 -2.83
C LEU A 71 3.46 -7.03 -1.72
N PRO A 72 3.22 -5.73 -2.03
CA PRO A 72 2.73 -4.80 -1.03
C PRO A 72 1.35 -5.23 -0.48
N PRO A 73 1.16 -5.30 0.85
CA PRO A 73 -0.15 -5.59 1.41
C PRO A 73 -1.12 -4.43 1.14
N PRO A 74 -2.45 -4.69 1.12
CA PRO A 74 -3.48 -3.66 0.90
C PRO A 74 -3.30 -2.41 1.75
N GLU A 75 -3.00 -2.58 3.04
CA GLU A 75 -2.85 -1.51 4.02
C GLU A 75 -1.67 -0.58 3.67
N LEU A 76 -0.57 -1.14 3.16
CA LEU A 76 0.55 -0.35 2.66
C LEU A 76 0.17 0.43 1.40
N ILE A 77 -0.64 -0.16 0.51
CA ILE A 77 -1.09 0.55 -0.71
C ILE A 77 -1.95 1.75 -0.35
N GLU A 78 -2.86 1.60 0.62
CA GLU A 78 -3.67 2.70 1.16
C GLU A 78 -2.79 3.76 1.83
N LEU A 79 -1.82 3.36 2.65
CA LEU A 79 -0.87 4.28 3.27
C LEU A 79 -0.12 5.10 2.21
N ILE A 80 0.41 4.47 1.17
CA ILE A 80 1.12 5.17 0.10
C ILE A 80 0.18 6.08 -0.70
N ALA A 81 -1.08 5.67 -0.91
CA ALA A 81 -2.09 6.52 -1.52
C ALA A 81 -2.35 7.79 -0.69
N TYR A 82 -2.33 7.70 0.64
CA TYR A 82 -2.50 8.84 1.54
C TYR A 82 -1.23 9.73 1.65
N GLU A 83 -0.08 9.12 1.91
CA GLU A 83 1.19 9.77 2.27
C GLU A 83 1.98 10.30 1.07
N VAL A 84 1.95 9.60 -0.06
CA VAL A 84 2.76 9.91 -1.24
C VAL A 84 1.89 10.36 -2.41
N ARG A 85 0.64 9.87 -2.49
CA ARG A 85 -0.35 10.20 -3.53
C ARG A 85 0.18 10.03 -4.97
N PRO A 86 0.84 8.91 -5.31
CA PRO A 86 1.24 8.68 -6.70
C PRO A 86 0.00 8.51 -7.57
N ALA A 87 -0.12 9.31 -8.64
CA ALA A 87 -1.26 9.28 -9.57
C ALA A 87 -1.57 7.86 -10.09
N ALA A 88 -0.53 7.07 -10.35
CA ALA A 88 -0.65 5.68 -10.80
C ALA A 88 -1.48 4.78 -9.85
N ILE A 89 -1.42 4.99 -8.53
CA ILE A 89 -2.23 4.20 -7.58
C ILE A 89 -3.71 4.56 -7.70
N THR A 90 -4.04 5.83 -7.85
CA THR A 90 -5.41 6.28 -8.10
C THR A 90 -5.94 5.74 -9.43
N GLU A 91 -5.11 5.73 -10.48
CA GLU A 91 -5.47 5.16 -11.78
C GLU A 91 -5.75 3.65 -11.68
N LEU A 92 -4.94 2.89 -10.94
CA LEU A 92 -5.18 1.47 -10.68
C LEU A 92 -6.50 1.24 -9.93
N ALA A 93 -6.82 2.07 -8.94
CA ALA A 93 -8.08 2.00 -8.21
C ALA A 93 -9.28 2.26 -9.13
N VAL A 94 -9.25 3.33 -9.92
CA VAL A 94 -10.32 3.65 -10.89
C VAL A 94 -10.47 2.54 -11.93
N ARG A 95 -9.36 2.01 -12.45
CA ARG A 95 -9.38 0.88 -13.41
C ARG A 95 -10.06 -0.34 -12.80
N ARG A 96 -9.74 -0.68 -11.55
CA ARG A 96 -10.39 -1.80 -10.85
C ARG A 96 -11.87 -1.57 -10.67
N ILE A 97 -12.32 -0.36 -10.31
CA ILE A 97 -13.75 -0.03 -10.18
C ILE A 97 -14.47 -0.21 -11.51
N ASN A 98 -13.90 0.29 -12.60
CA ASN A 98 -14.46 0.12 -13.94
C ASN A 98 -14.60 -1.36 -14.33
N LEU A 99 -13.57 -2.16 -14.05
CA LEU A 99 -13.55 -3.58 -14.44
C LEU A 99 -14.42 -4.47 -13.54
N LYS A 100 -14.42 -4.24 -12.23
CA LYS A 100 -15.07 -5.12 -11.24
C LYS A 100 -16.50 -4.69 -10.91
N PHE A 101 -16.77 -3.39 -10.90
CA PHE A 101 -18.05 -2.80 -10.47
C PHE A 101 -18.75 -2.01 -11.59
N GLY A 102 -18.28 -2.12 -12.83
CA GLY A 102 -18.89 -1.43 -13.98
C GLY A 102 -18.79 0.10 -13.90
N GLY A 103 -17.84 0.62 -13.12
CA GLY A 103 -17.63 2.06 -12.93
C GLY A 103 -18.41 2.68 -11.77
N ASP A 104 -19.24 1.91 -11.08
CA ASP A 104 -19.99 2.40 -9.93
C ASP A 104 -19.18 2.26 -8.63
N ALA A 105 -18.61 3.37 -8.18
CA ALA A 105 -17.79 3.45 -6.98
C ALA A 105 -18.57 3.14 -5.68
N SER A 106 -19.90 3.24 -5.68
CA SER A 106 -20.70 2.95 -4.49
C SER A 106 -20.65 1.46 -4.09
N PHE A 107 -20.40 0.57 -5.05
CA PHE A 107 -20.18 -0.86 -4.79
C PHE A 107 -18.75 -1.20 -4.35
N ALA A 108 -17.81 -0.25 -4.40
CA ALA A 108 -16.41 -0.47 -4.10
C ALA A 108 -16.01 -0.14 -2.66
N VAL A 109 -16.94 0.29 -1.80
CA VAL A 109 -16.65 0.80 -0.43
C VAL A 109 -15.81 -0.17 0.42
N GLY A 110 -16.06 -1.48 0.32
CA GLY A 110 -15.28 -2.51 1.02
C GLY A 110 -14.12 -3.11 0.23
N ASP A 111 -13.93 -2.71 -1.03
CA ASP A 111 -12.84 -3.18 -1.88
C ASP A 111 -11.61 -2.27 -1.74
N LEU A 112 -10.42 -2.81 -1.98
CA LEU A 112 -9.16 -2.05 -1.99
C LEU A 112 -9.27 -0.77 -2.82
N SER A 113 -9.94 -0.81 -3.98
CA SER A 113 -10.09 0.36 -4.84
C SER A 113 -10.88 1.50 -4.20
N GLY A 114 -11.97 1.22 -3.49
CA GLY A 114 -12.72 2.26 -2.78
C GLY A 114 -11.92 2.85 -1.63
N ARG A 115 -11.25 1.99 -0.84
CA ARG A 115 -10.40 2.42 0.28
C ARG A 115 -9.21 3.27 -0.17
N VAL A 116 -8.56 2.92 -1.28
CA VAL A 116 -7.47 3.70 -1.86
C VAL A 116 -7.93 5.08 -2.36
N LEU A 117 -9.12 5.19 -2.95
CA LEU A 117 -9.66 6.50 -3.36
C LEU A 117 -9.98 7.37 -2.14
N ALA A 118 -10.52 6.79 -1.08
CA ALA A 118 -10.74 7.49 0.19
C ALA A 118 -9.41 7.92 0.83
N ALA A 119 -8.39 7.06 0.78
CA ALA A 119 -7.04 7.38 1.22
C ALA A 119 -6.44 8.58 0.46
N ALA A 120 -6.52 8.56 -0.88
CA ALA A 120 -5.99 9.62 -1.71
C ALA A 120 -6.71 10.98 -1.54
N SER A 121 -8.02 10.97 -1.23
CA SER A 121 -8.80 12.18 -0.99
C SER A 121 -8.63 12.76 0.43
N GLY A 122 -7.96 12.04 1.32
CA GLY A 122 -7.77 12.42 2.72
C GLY A 122 -8.96 12.07 3.63
N ASP A 123 -9.98 11.38 3.10
CA ASP A 123 -11.11 10.84 3.86
C ASP A 123 -10.82 9.40 4.31
N TRP A 124 -9.63 9.20 4.89
CA TRP A 124 -9.17 7.87 5.28
C TRP A 124 -9.39 7.62 6.77
N PRO A 125 -10.19 6.61 7.16
CA PRO A 125 -10.42 6.29 8.56
C PRO A 125 -9.14 5.99 9.35
N ASP A 126 -8.12 5.43 8.70
CA ASP A 126 -6.88 5.00 9.35
C ASP A 126 -5.87 6.16 9.55
N THR A 127 -6.21 7.39 9.15
CA THR A 127 -5.36 8.57 9.33
C THR A 127 -4.94 8.81 10.79
N ILE A 128 -5.85 8.59 11.74
CA ILE A 128 -5.59 8.79 13.18
C ILE A 128 -4.44 7.90 13.65
N PHE A 129 -4.37 6.70 13.10
CA PHE A 129 -3.46 5.65 13.53
C PHE A 129 -2.04 5.89 13.00
N TYR A 130 -1.89 6.15 11.71
CA TYR A 130 -0.57 6.39 11.10
C TYR A 130 0.07 7.74 11.50
N ASN A 131 -0.72 8.74 11.87
CA ASN A 131 -0.17 10.01 12.35
C ASN A 131 0.69 9.86 13.62
N ALA A 132 0.49 8.83 14.44
CA ALA A 132 1.28 8.58 15.64
C ALA A 132 2.77 8.26 15.37
N TYR A 133 3.11 7.91 14.12
CA TYR A 133 4.47 7.53 13.71
C TYR A 133 5.20 8.61 12.93
N LYS A 134 4.57 9.75 12.66
CA LYS A 134 5.20 10.87 11.92
C LYS A 134 6.27 11.60 12.73
N ASP A 135 6.17 11.53 14.06
CA ASP A 135 7.04 12.25 15.00
C ASP A 135 8.01 11.32 15.77
N ARG A 136 8.12 10.05 15.39
CA ARG A 136 8.99 9.03 16.00
C ARG A 136 10.15 8.67 15.10
#